data_AF-A0A0R0JS82-F1
#
_entry.id   AF-A0A0R0JS82-F1
#
_cell.length_a   1.000
_cell.length_b   1.000
_cell.length_c   1.000
_cell.angle_alpha   90.00
_cell.angle_beta   90.00
_cell.angle_gamma   90.00
#
_symmetry.space_group_name_H-M   'P 1'
#
loop_
_entity.id
_entity.type
_entity.pdbx_description
1 polymer ?
#
loop_
_entity_poly.entity_id
_entity_poly.type
_entity_poly.pdbx_seq_one_letter_code
_entity_poly.pdbx_strand_id
1 'polypeptide(L)' 'MAKISFTIIFAFALIFTVISRASEATTTDDKCLKVLDQNNCDLTKCRANCNQQYHGTGHCIGRNPYKCICIYDCSP' A
#
# COMPACT_ATOMS: atom_id res chain seq x y z
N MET A 1 -22.57 -34.65 -23.82
CA MET A 1 -23.15 -33.42 -23.25
C MET A 1 -22.83 -33.42 -21.76
N ALA A 2 -21.92 -32.56 -21.30
CA ALA A 2 -21.59 -32.48 -19.88
C ALA A 2 -22.78 -31.83 -19.15
N LYS A 3 -23.49 -32.61 -18.32
CA LYS A 3 -24.49 -32.08 -17.38
C LYS A 3 -23.73 -31.39 -16.26
N ILE A 4 -23.37 -30.14 -16.47
CA ILE A 4 -22.85 -29.30 -15.39
C ILE A 4 -23.99 -29.12 -14.40
N SER A 5 -23.90 -29.81 -13.26
CA SER A 5 -24.86 -29.70 -12.17
C SER A 5 -24.74 -28.30 -11.54
N PHE A 6 -25.87 -27.70 -11.17
CA PHE A 6 -25.93 -26.41 -10.48
C PHE A 6 -25.01 -26.38 -9.24
N THR A 7 -24.85 -27.52 -8.57
CA THR A 7 -23.95 -27.70 -7.42
C THR A 7 -22.48 -27.39 -7.76
N ILE A 8 -22.02 -27.76 -8.96
CA ILE A 8 -20.64 -27.51 -9.39
C ILE A 8 -20.43 -26.00 -9.60
N ILE A 9 -21.36 -25.32 -10.26
CA ILE A 9 -21.29 -23.87 -10.50
C ILE A 9 -21.27 -23.13 -9.15
N PHE A 10 -22.14 -23.54 -8.22
CA PHE A 10 -22.20 -22.93 -6.90
C PHE A 10 -20.92 -23.15 -6.09
N ALA A 11 -20.35 -24.35 -6.13
CA ALA A 11 -19.07 -24.65 -5.49
C ALA A 11 -17.93 -23.78 -6.05
N PHE A 12 -17.85 -23.62 -7.38
CA PHE A 12 -16.87 -22.72 -7.99
C PHE A 12 -17.08 -21.27 -7.58
N ALA A 13 -18.32 -20.77 -7.58
CA ALA A 13 -18.63 -19.40 -7.16
C ALA A 13 -18.21 -19.12 -5.71
N LEU A 14 -18.41 -20.08 -4.79
CA LEU A 14 -17.94 -19.97 -3.41
C LEU A 14 -16.41 -19.93 -3.32
N ILE A 15 -15.71 -20.78 -4.06
CA ILE A 15 -14.24 -20.79 -4.11
C ILE A 15 -13.71 -19.44 -4.62
N PHE A 16 -14.24 -18.92 -5.72
CA PHE A 16 -13.88 -17.60 -6.24
C PHE A 16 -14.15 -16.49 -5.23
N THR A 17 -15.30 -16.53 -4.55
CA THR A 17 -15.68 -15.54 -3.53
C THR A 17 -14.70 -15.51 -2.35
N VAL A 18 -14.18 -16.66 -1.92
CA VAL A 18 -13.19 -16.74 -0.84
C VAL A 18 -11.83 -16.23 -1.31
N ILE A 19 -11.41 -16.58 -2.52
CA ILE A 19 -10.12 -16.13 -3.09
C ILE A 19 -10.13 -14.61 -3.30
N SER A 20 -11.23 -14.04 -3.79
CA SER A 20 -11.36 -12.58 -3.98
C SER A 20 -11.20 -11.82 -2.67
N ARG A 21 -11.81 -12.30 -1.58
CA ARG A 21 -11.69 -11.66 -0.25
C ARG A 21 -10.29 -11.82 0.35
N ALA A 22 -9.63 -12.95 0.07
CA ALA A 22 -8.25 -13.16 0.50
C ALA A 22 -7.25 -12.27 -0.26
N SER A 23 -7.63 -11.75 -1.43
CA SER A 23 -6.79 -10.87 -2.24
C SER A 23 -6.67 -9.45 -1.66
N GLU A 24 -7.57 -9.07 -0.75
CA GLU A 24 -7.58 -7.75 -0.10
C GLU A 24 -6.67 -7.70 1.15
N ALA A 25 -6.05 -8.82 1.52
CA ALA A 25 -5.30 -8.97 2.77
C ALA A 25 -3.77 -8.74 2.66
N THR A 26 -3.27 -8.19 1.56
CA THR A 26 -1.83 -7.93 1.38
C THR A 26 -1.60 -6.49 0.94
N THR A 27 -1.52 -5.57 1.90
CA THR A 27 -0.27 -4.89 2.32
C THR A 27 -0.62 -3.69 3.20
N THR A 28 -0.48 -3.85 4.52
CA THR A 28 -0.22 -2.76 5.50
C THR A 28 -1.08 -1.48 5.34
N ASP A 29 -2.23 -1.44 6.01
CA ASP A 29 -2.97 -0.24 6.45
C ASP A 29 -2.84 0.99 5.52
N ASP A 30 -3.51 1.00 4.37
CA ASP A 30 -3.72 2.17 3.49
C ASP A 30 -2.57 3.22 3.52
N LYS A 31 -1.30 2.80 3.46
CA LYS A 31 -0.17 3.74 3.54
C LYS A 31 0.26 4.13 2.14
N CYS A 32 0.27 5.43 1.89
CA CYS A 32 0.79 6.04 0.69
C CYS A 32 2.24 6.46 0.90
N LEU A 33 3.05 6.30 -0.15
CA LEU A 33 4.46 6.67 -0.18
C LEU A 33 4.67 7.81 -1.16
N LYS A 34 5.33 8.89 -0.72
CA LYS A 34 5.72 10.01 -1.59
C LYS A 34 7.17 10.42 -1.38
N VAL A 35 7.93 10.56 -2.45
CA VAL A 35 9.30 11.08 -2.40
C VAL A 35 9.23 12.61 -2.31
N LEU A 36 9.82 13.20 -1.26
CA LEU A 36 9.88 14.66 -1.09
C LEU A 36 11.20 15.26 -1.57
N ASP A 37 12.30 14.52 -1.43
CA ASP A 37 13.64 14.94 -1.88
C ASP A 37 14.43 13.70 -2.35
N GLN A 38 15.13 13.82 -3.49
CA GLN A 38 15.88 12.72 -4.09
C GLN A 38 17.37 12.72 -3.75
N ASN A 39 17.94 13.84 -3.31
CA ASN A 39 19.39 14.04 -3.36
C ASN A 39 19.98 14.67 -2.08
N ASN A 40 19.17 15.09 -1.11
CA ASN A 40 19.68 15.60 0.16
C ASN A 40 18.69 15.38 1.31
N CYS A 41 18.68 14.18 1.88
CA CYS A 41 17.80 13.91 3.02
C CYS A 41 18.38 14.45 4.34
N ASP A 42 17.87 15.61 4.74
CA ASP A 42 17.88 16.03 6.14
C ASP A 42 16.67 15.39 6.85
N LEU A 43 16.93 14.48 7.80
CA LEU A 43 15.86 13.74 8.50
C LEU A 43 14.88 14.67 9.24
N THR A 44 15.38 15.74 9.85
CA THR A 44 14.57 16.71 10.60
C THR A 44 13.64 17.45 9.65
N LYS A 45 14.19 17.96 8.54
CA LYS A 45 13.40 18.62 7.49
C LYS A 45 12.42 17.65 6.82
N CYS A 46 12.84 16.43 6.56
CA CYS A 46 12.03 15.38 5.94
C CYS A 46 10.80 15.04 6.80
N ARG A 47 11.00 14.85 8.10
CA ARG A 47 9.91 14.61 9.06
C ARG A 47 8.98 15.80 9.17
N ALA A 48 9.52 17.01 9.34
CA ALA A 48 8.70 18.23 9.44
C ALA A 48 7.85 18.45 8.18
N ASN A 49 8.46 18.34 7.00
CA ASN A 49 7.76 18.52 5.72
C ASN A 49 6.68 17.46 5.49
N CYS A 50 6.96 16.20 5.81
CA CYS A 50 5.99 15.11 5.67
C CYS A 50 4.80 15.27 6.62
N ASN A 51 5.07 15.63 7.88
CA ASN A 51 4.02 15.88 8.86
C ASN A 51 3.15 17.09 8.47
N GLN A 52 3.76 18.20 8.07
CA GLN A 52 3.04 19.42 7.70
C GLN A 52 2.17 19.25 6.44
N GLN A 53 2.61 18.49 5.45
CA GLN A 53 1.89 18.37 4.17
C GLN A 53 0.93 17.18 4.11
N TYR A 54 1.28 16.06 4.73
CA TYR A 54 0.54 14.79 4.59
C TYR A 54 0.09 14.21 5.93
N HIS A 55 0.35 14.88 7.05
CA HIS A 55 0.15 14.33 8.40
C HIS A 55 0.84 12.96 8.59
N GLY A 56 1.90 12.71 7.81
CA GLY A 56 2.64 11.45 7.78
C GLY A 56 3.95 11.48 8.56
N THR A 57 4.74 10.42 8.39
CA THR A 57 6.10 10.28 8.93
C THR A 57 7.14 10.29 7.81
N GLY A 58 8.10 11.21 7.91
CA GLY A 58 9.22 11.31 6.97
C GLY A 58 10.38 10.38 7.34
N HIS A 59 10.98 9.73 6.34
CA HIS A 59 12.13 8.84 6.49
C HIS A 59 13.21 9.12 5.43
N CYS A 60 14.47 9.00 5.84
CA CYS A 60 15.60 8.97 4.92
C CYS A 60 15.93 7.52 4.55
N ILE A 61 15.83 7.18 3.27
CA ILE A 61 16.10 5.82 2.77
C ILE A 61 17.10 5.83 1.62
N GLY A 62 17.70 4.67 1.35
CA GLY A 62 18.67 4.47 0.25
C GLY A 62 20.13 4.61 0.70
N ARG A 63 21.01 4.88 -0.27
CA ARG A 63 22.44 5.06 -0.07
C ARG A 63 22.87 6.34 -0.77
N ASN A 64 23.71 7.13 -0.09
CA ASN A 64 24.17 8.48 -0.45
C ASN A 64 24.07 8.85 -1.96
N PRO A 65 23.29 9.89 -2.33
CA PRO A 65 22.48 10.69 -1.43
C PRO A 65 21.27 9.92 -0.89
N TYR A 66 20.98 10.10 0.40
CA TYR A 66 19.74 9.60 0.98
C TYR A 66 18.55 10.34 0.38
N LYS A 67 17.46 9.60 0.11
CA LYS A 67 16.19 10.13 -0.37
C LYS A 67 15.24 10.35 0.80
N CYS A 68 14.54 11.48 0.82
CA CYS A 68 13.43 11.70 1.75
C CYS A 68 12.14 11.10 1.17
N ILE A 69 11.56 10.15 1.88
CA ILE A 69 10.21 9.64 1.62
C ILE A 69 9.26 10.04 2.75
N CYS A 70 7.99 10.19 2.42
CA CYS A 70 6.90 10.46 3.33
C CYS A 70 5.93 9.28 3.27
N ILE A 71 5.69 8.66 4.42
CA ILE A 71 4.71 7.60 4.61
C ILE A 71 3.51 8.22 5.32
N TYR A 72 2.34 8.18 4.70
CA TYR A 72 1.13 8.80 5.23
C TYR A 72 -0.08 7.89 4.98
N ASP A 73 -1.17 8.08 5.70
CA ASP A 73 -2.44 7.43 5.38
C ASP A 73 -2.94 7.94 4.03
N CYS A 74 -3.12 7.03 3.08
CA CYS A 74 -3.94 7.28 1.92
C CYS A 74 -5.32 7.65 2.44
N SER A 75 -5.72 8.91 2.29
CA SER A 75 -7.14 9.21 2.36
C SER A 75 -7.85 8.28 1.36
N PRO A 76 -9.01 7.70 1.72
CA PRO A 76 -9.91 7.18 0.69
C PRO A 76 -10.25 8.28 -0.33
#